data_AF-A0A1Z5JGD9-F1
#
_entry.id   AF-A0A1Z5JGD9-F1
#
_cell.length_a   1.000
_cell.length_b   1.000
_cell.length_c   1.000
_cell.angle_alpha   90.00
_cell.angle_beta   90.00
_cell.angle_gamma   90.00
#
_symmetry.space_group_name_H-M   'P 1'
#
loop_
_entity.id
_entity.type
_entity.pdbx_description
1 polymer ?
#
loop_
_entity_poly.entity_id
_entity_poly.type
_entity_poly.pdbx_seq_one_letter_code
_entity_poly.pdbx_strand_id
1 'polypeptide(L)'
;MTSTSNEPSNMDKMKVSMNNCWASTLACGKNTKEKALIQKLKFDLESRKKTFGVDYLTKMKKGANEEDLKLVLETAQKDIAELERQIKEHEDVIEGNTVEAKKKIETNKSSVKPATPTAATSAAQSAPVVEPTPVAPAPVVEPSTTPLKTVPSDEHGSNPAVTVEQ
;
A
#
# COMPACT_ATOMS: atom_id res chain seq x y z
N MET A 1 17.82 2.61 -56.73
CA MET A 1 16.45 3.03 -56.37
C MET A 1 16.27 2.82 -54.87
N THR A 2 15.85 3.88 -54.18
CA THR A 2 15.25 3.96 -52.83
C THR A 2 15.93 3.22 -51.66
N SER A 3 16.85 3.93 -50.98
CA SER A 3 17.16 3.69 -49.57
C SER A 3 15.93 4.03 -48.72
N THR A 4 15.14 3.03 -48.35
CA THR A 4 14.13 3.21 -47.31
C THR A 4 14.83 3.34 -45.95
N SER A 5 14.93 4.58 -45.47
CA SER A 5 15.27 4.88 -44.08
C SER A 5 14.21 4.24 -43.17
N ASN A 6 14.60 3.16 -42.48
CA ASN A 6 13.77 2.47 -41.49
C ASN A 6 13.84 3.22 -40.15
N GLU A 7 13.48 4.52 -40.14
CA GLU A 7 13.22 5.22 -38.90
C GLU A 7 11.83 4.80 -38.38
N PRO A 8 11.69 4.32 -37.13
CA PRO A 8 10.37 4.02 -36.57
C PRO A 8 9.52 5.29 -36.61
N SER A 9 8.35 5.19 -37.23
CA SER A 9 7.50 6.35 -37.42
C SER A 9 7.08 6.91 -36.04
N ASN A 10 6.76 8.21 -36.00
CA ASN A 10 6.21 8.81 -34.78
C ASN A 10 4.95 8.06 -34.29
N MET A 11 4.21 7.42 -35.19
CA MET A 11 3.07 6.58 -34.85
C MET A 11 3.48 5.30 -34.12
N ASP A 12 4.62 4.69 -34.46
CA ASP A 12 5.14 3.49 -33.78
C ASP A 12 5.63 3.84 -32.37
N LYS A 13 6.34 4.96 -32.22
CA LYS A 13 6.75 5.49 -30.91
C LYS A 13 5.52 5.79 -30.03
N MET A 14 4.48 6.38 -30.60
CA MET A 14 3.22 6.68 -29.90
C MET A 14 2.49 5.42 -29.44
N LYS A 15 2.40 4.37 -30.28
CA LYS A 15 1.81 3.09 -29.91
C LYS A 15 2.56 2.40 -28.76
N VAL A 16 3.89 2.41 -28.79
CA VAL A 16 4.72 1.87 -27.71
C VAL A 16 4.50 2.63 -26.40
N SER A 17 4.42 3.96 -26.47
CA SER A 17 4.11 4.80 -25.31
C SER A 17 2.73 4.48 -24.71
N MET A 18 1.69 4.39 -25.55
CA MET A 18 0.34 4.00 -25.11
C MET A 18 0.30 2.62 -24.46
N ASN A 19 0.96 1.62 -25.07
CA ASN A 19 1.02 0.27 -24.51
C ASN A 19 1.72 0.23 -23.14
N ASN A 20 2.79 1.01 -22.97
CA ASN A 20 3.51 1.10 -21.69
C ASN A 20 2.68 1.81 -20.61
N CYS A 21 1.99 2.88 -20.97
CA CYS A 21 1.05 3.58 -20.09
C CYS A 21 -0.07 2.64 -19.62
N TRP A 22 -0.64 1.86 -20.53
CA TRP A 22 -1.71 0.91 -20.21
C TRP A 22 -1.22 -0.24 -19.33
N ALA A 23 -0.05 -0.81 -19.62
CA ALA A 23 0.57 -1.84 -18.79
C ALA A 23 0.86 -1.34 -17.36
N SER A 24 1.36 -0.10 -17.22
CA SER A 24 1.61 0.52 -15.91
C SER A 24 0.31 0.80 -15.15
N THR A 25 -0.72 1.30 -15.84
CA THR A 25 -2.03 1.60 -15.24
C THR A 25 -2.71 0.35 -14.73
N LEU A 26 -2.68 -0.75 -15.50
CA LEU A 26 -3.23 -2.04 -15.07
C LEU A 26 -2.51 -2.60 -13.84
N ALA A 27 -1.18 -2.53 -13.81
CA ALA A 27 -0.40 -2.97 -12.66
C ALA A 27 -0.69 -2.11 -11.42
N CYS A 28 -0.84 -0.79 -11.58
CA CYS A 28 -1.26 0.10 -10.51
C CYS A 28 -2.64 -0.28 -9.96
N GLY A 29 -3.63 -0.49 -10.83
CA GLY A 29 -4.98 -0.87 -10.43
C GLY A 29 -5.02 -2.22 -9.68
N LYS A 30 -4.28 -3.22 -10.13
CA LYS A 30 -4.13 -4.50 -9.41
C LYS A 30 -3.47 -4.30 -8.06
N ASN A 31 -2.32 -3.62 -8.03
CA ASN A 31 -1.55 -3.40 -6.81
C ASN A 31 -2.33 -2.58 -5.77
N THR A 32 -3.19 -1.64 -6.18
CA THR A 32 -4.06 -0.90 -5.24
C THR A 32 -5.05 -1.82 -4.54
N LYS A 33 -5.63 -2.80 -5.25
CA LYS A 33 -6.52 -3.80 -4.64
C LYS A 33 -5.77 -4.67 -3.64
N GLU A 34 -4.60 -5.18 -4.02
CA GLU A 34 -3.75 -5.98 -3.13
C GLU A 34 -3.32 -5.19 -1.89
N LYS A 35 -2.93 -3.92 -2.04
CA LYS A 35 -2.58 -3.03 -0.92
C LYS A 35 -3.75 -2.81 0.04
N ALA A 36 -4.96 -2.64 -0.48
CA ALA A 36 -6.15 -2.51 0.35
C ALA A 36 -6.45 -3.81 1.12
N LEU A 37 -6.26 -4.97 0.49
CA LEU A 37 -6.38 -6.27 1.17
C LEU A 37 -5.31 -6.44 2.25
N ILE A 38 -4.05 -6.08 1.99
CA ILE A 38 -2.98 -6.10 3.00
C ILE A 38 -3.33 -5.19 4.18
N GLN A 39 -3.85 -3.98 3.93
CA GLN A 39 -4.27 -3.08 5.02
C GLN A 39 -5.38 -3.69 5.87
N LYS A 40 -6.37 -4.31 5.24
CA LYS A 40 -7.43 -5.03 5.95
C LYS A 40 -6.86 -6.17 6.79
N LEU A 41 -6.00 -7.02 6.21
CA LEU A 41 -5.37 -8.13 6.91
C LEU A 41 -4.48 -7.67 8.08
N LYS A 42 -3.78 -6.54 7.93
CA LYS A 42 -3.00 -5.92 9.02
C LYS A 42 -3.91 -5.45 10.16
N PHE A 43 -5.05 -4.86 9.83
CA PHE A 43 -6.06 -4.49 10.82
C PHE A 43 -6.61 -5.72 11.55
N ASP A 44 -6.96 -6.78 10.81
CA ASP A 44 -7.46 -8.03 11.38
C ASP A 44 -6.41 -8.70 12.28
N LEU A 45 -5.13 -8.67 11.90
CA LEU A 45 -4.01 -9.17 12.68
C LEU A 45 -3.84 -8.39 13.99
N GLU A 46 -3.85 -7.05 13.94
CA GLU A 46 -3.80 -6.23 15.15
C GLU A 46 -5.01 -6.46 16.05
N SER A 47 -6.20 -6.55 15.46
CA SER A 47 -7.43 -6.86 16.18
C SER A 47 -7.31 -8.22 16.88
N ARG A 48 -6.84 -9.26 16.18
CA ARG A 48 -6.68 -10.59 16.77
C ARG A 48 -5.67 -10.61 17.91
N LYS A 49 -4.55 -9.90 17.78
CA LYS A 49 -3.55 -9.74 18.85
C LYS A 49 -4.14 -9.06 20.09
N LYS A 50 -4.98 -8.04 19.91
CA LYS A 50 -5.68 -7.35 21.01
C LYS A 50 -6.74 -8.24 21.66
N THR A 51 -7.60 -8.85 20.85
CA THR A 51 -8.72 -9.69 21.34
C THR A 51 -8.22 -10.95 22.03
N PHE A 52 -7.14 -11.57 21.57
CA PHE A 52 -6.54 -12.74 22.22
C PHE A 52 -6.19 -12.47 23.70
N GLY A 53 -5.55 -11.33 24.00
CA GLY A 53 -5.20 -10.99 25.38
C GLY A 53 -6.43 -10.84 26.27
N VAL A 54 -7.49 -10.22 25.75
CA VAL A 54 -8.77 -10.05 26.46
C VAL A 54 -9.47 -11.38 26.68
N ASP A 55 -9.54 -12.24 25.65
CA ASP A 55 -10.15 -13.57 25.72
C ASP A 55 -9.44 -14.46 26.74
N TYR A 56 -8.11 -14.47 26.71
CA TYR A 56 -7.28 -15.25 27.62
C TYR A 56 -7.52 -14.83 29.08
N LEU A 57 -7.46 -13.52 29.37
CA LEU A 57 -7.71 -13.00 30.71
C LEU A 57 -9.16 -13.27 31.17
N THR A 58 -10.12 -13.20 30.25
CA THR A 58 -11.53 -13.47 30.54
C THR A 58 -11.75 -14.94 30.89
N LYS A 59 -11.14 -15.88 30.16
CA LYS A 59 -11.18 -17.31 30.49
C LYS A 59 -10.46 -17.60 31.81
N MET A 60 -9.31 -16.99 32.05
CA MET A 60 -8.56 -17.14 33.30
C MET A 60 -9.39 -16.67 34.51
N LYS A 61 -10.05 -15.51 34.42
CA LYS A 61 -10.94 -14.99 35.48
C LYS A 61 -12.15 -15.88 35.76
N LYS A 62 -12.62 -16.62 34.76
CA LYS A 62 -13.73 -17.58 34.88
C LYS A 62 -13.30 -18.93 35.47
N GLY A 63 -12.02 -19.11 35.79
CA GLY A 63 -11.49 -20.37 36.32
C GLY A 63 -11.41 -21.49 35.27
N ALA A 64 -11.16 -21.13 34.00
CA ALA A 64 -10.98 -22.12 32.94
C ALA A 64 -9.75 -23.01 33.20
N ASN A 65 -9.86 -24.28 32.78
CA ASN A 65 -8.77 -25.25 32.92
C ASN A 65 -7.56 -24.88 32.05
N GLU A 66 -6.39 -25.40 32.42
CA GLU A 66 -5.14 -25.17 31.68
C GLU A 66 -5.26 -25.54 30.19
N GLU A 67 -5.94 -26.65 29.88
CA GLU A 67 -6.20 -27.08 28.50
C GLU A 67 -7.04 -26.07 27.70
N ASP A 68 -8.02 -25.43 28.34
CA ASP A 68 -8.83 -24.40 27.69
C ASP A 68 -8.03 -23.13 27.40
N LEU A 69 -7.11 -22.77 28.29
CA LEU A 69 -6.20 -21.63 28.10
C LEU A 69 -5.20 -21.94 26.99
N LYS A 70 -4.65 -23.15 26.98
CA LYS A 70 -3.74 -23.63 25.93
C LYS A 70 -4.42 -23.64 24.57
N LEU A 71 -5.67 -24.10 24.48
CA LEU A 71 -6.45 -24.08 23.26
C LEU A 71 -6.63 -22.64 22.74
N VAL A 72 -6.97 -21.68 23.61
CA VAL A 72 -7.10 -20.26 23.22
C VAL A 72 -5.79 -19.71 22.66
N LEU A 73 -4.66 -20.06 23.28
CA LEU A 73 -3.33 -19.66 22.81
C LEU A 73 -2.99 -20.28 21.46
N GLU A 74 -3.16 -21.59 21.30
CA GLU A 74 -2.88 -22.30 20.05
C GLU A 74 -3.76 -21.80 18.90
N THR A 75 -5.05 -21.57 19.15
CA THR A 75 -5.96 -21.00 18.15
C THR A 75 -5.50 -19.59 17.75
N ALA A 76 -5.17 -18.73 18.71
CA ALA A 76 -4.70 -17.38 18.39
C ALA A 76 -3.39 -17.38 17.61
N GLN A 77 -2.45 -18.27 17.95
CA GLN A 77 -1.19 -18.42 17.23
C GLN A 77 -1.44 -18.88 15.78
N LYS A 78 -2.33 -19.85 15.57
CA LYS A 78 -2.71 -20.31 14.23
C LYS A 78 -3.36 -19.19 13.41
N ASP A 79 -4.29 -18.45 14.02
CA ASP A 79 -4.97 -17.33 13.35
C ASP A 79 -3.97 -16.23 12.95
N ILE A 80 -3.03 -15.87 13.83
CA ILE A 80 -1.99 -14.87 13.55
C ILE A 80 -1.07 -15.36 12.42
N ALA A 81 -0.61 -16.61 12.48
CA ALA A 81 0.26 -17.18 11.46
C ALA A 81 -0.42 -17.22 10.08
N GLU A 82 -1.71 -17.53 10.03
CA GLU A 82 -2.49 -17.53 8.79
C GLU A 82 -2.66 -16.11 8.23
N LEU A 83 -2.94 -15.12 9.06
CA LEU A 83 -3.02 -13.71 8.64
C LEU A 83 -1.67 -13.21 8.11
N GLU A 84 -0.56 -13.55 8.77
CA GLU A 84 0.80 -13.21 8.32
C GLU A 84 1.13 -13.89 6.98
N ARG A 85 0.71 -15.15 6.80
CA ARG A 85 0.87 -15.89 5.53
C ARG A 85 0.11 -15.19 4.39
N GLN A 86 -1.14 -14.78 4.63
CA GLN A 86 -1.94 -14.08 3.62
C GLN A 86 -1.35 -12.72 3.27
N ILE A 87 -0.87 -11.95 4.25
CA ILE A 87 -0.18 -10.67 4.00
C ILE A 87 1.00 -10.89 3.06
N LYS A 88 1.85 -11.88 3.36
CA LYS A 88 3.02 -12.20 2.54
C LYS A 88 2.63 -12.61 1.12
N GLU A 89 1.61 -13.44 0.97
CA GLU A 89 1.11 -13.87 -0.35
C GLU A 89 0.67 -12.68 -1.20
N HIS A 90 -0.06 -11.72 -0.62
CA HIS A 90 -0.44 -10.50 -1.33
C HIS A 90 0.75 -9.58 -1.64
N GLU A 91 1.77 -9.52 -0.78
CA GLU A 91 3.02 -8.79 -1.04
C GLU A 91 3.77 -9.41 -2.23
N ASP A 92 3.87 -10.75 -2.29
CA ASP A 92 4.48 -11.48 -3.41
C ASP A 92 3.71 -11.25 -4.73
N VAL A 93 2.38 -11.19 -4.68
CA VAL A 93 1.54 -10.86 -5.86
C VAL A 93 1.81 -9.43 -6.36
N ILE A 94 1.98 -8.45 -5.47
CA ILE A 94 2.34 -7.07 -5.85
C ILE A 94 3.70 -7.04 -6.53
N GLU A 95 4.68 -7.76 -5.99
CA GLU A 95 6.01 -7.86 -6.57
C GLU A 95 5.94 -8.50 -7.96
N GLY A 96 5.22 -9.62 -8.09
CA GLY A 96 4.98 -10.30 -9.37
C GLY A 96 4.36 -9.38 -10.42
N ASN A 97 3.26 -8.68 -10.08
CA ASN A 97 2.61 -7.71 -10.97
C ASN A 97 3.57 -6.58 -11.41
N THR A 98 4.44 -6.13 -10.50
CA THR A 98 5.41 -5.06 -10.76
C THR A 98 6.52 -5.54 -11.71
N VAL A 99 7.03 -6.75 -11.51
CA VAL A 99 8.02 -7.38 -12.40
C VAL A 99 7.42 -7.63 -13.78
N GLU A 100 6.19 -8.14 -13.87
CA GLU A 100 5.49 -8.34 -15.15
C GLU A 100 5.29 -7.03 -15.91
N ALA A 101 4.89 -5.96 -15.23
CA ALA A 101 4.70 -4.65 -15.85
C ALA A 101 6.01 -4.11 -16.41
N LYS A 102 7.11 -4.19 -15.63
CA LYS A 102 8.45 -3.79 -16.08
C LYS A 102 8.90 -4.61 -17.29
N LYS A 103 8.73 -5.94 -17.25
CA LYS A 103 9.06 -6.84 -18.36
C LYS A 103 8.28 -6.51 -19.64
N LYS A 104 6.97 -6.22 -19.53
CA LYS A 104 6.13 -5.80 -20.67
C LYS A 104 6.61 -4.48 -21.26
N ILE A 105 6.94 -3.50 -20.42
CA ILE A 105 7.48 -2.20 -20.84
C ILE A 105 8.83 -2.37 -21.57
N GLU A 106 9.72 -3.21 -21.04
CA GLU A 106 11.01 -3.50 -21.64
C GLU A 106 10.86 -4.23 -22.98
N THR A 107 9.97 -5.22 -23.06
CA THR A 107 9.68 -5.96 -24.30
C THR A 107 9.13 -5.02 -25.38
N ASN A 108 8.20 -4.11 -25.02
CA ASN A 108 7.65 -3.12 -25.94
C ASN A 108 8.71 -2.11 -26.41
N LYS A 109 9.68 -1.77 -25.56
CA LYS A 109 10.83 -0.91 -25.90
C LYS A 109 11.78 -1.59 -26.89
N SER A 110 12.03 -2.90 -26.71
CA SER A 110 12.93 -3.70 -27.56
C SER A 110 12.35 -4.01 -28.94
N SER A 111 11.03 -3.92 -29.11
CA SER A 111 10.37 -4.05 -30.42
C SER A 111 10.62 -2.84 -31.35
N VAL A 112 11.25 -1.77 -30.86
CA VAL A 112 11.77 -0.67 -31.67
C VAL A 112 13.27 -0.91 -31.86
N LYS A 113 13.66 -1.49 -33.00
CA LYS A 113 15.06 -1.80 -33.32
C LYS A 113 15.95 -0.57 -33.11
N PRO A 114 17.00 -0.63 -32.28
CA PRO A 114 17.92 0.49 -32.13
C PRO A 114 18.77 0.63 -33.39
N ALA A 115 18.73 1.81 -34.00
CA ALA A 115 19.78 2.24 -34.93
C ALA A 115 21.05 2.46 -34.11
N THR A 116 22.12 1.80 -34.52
CA THR A 116 23.48 1.91 -33.98
C THR A 116 23.89 3.39 -33.87
N PRO A 117 24.43 3.86 -32.74
CA PRO A 117 25.01 5.19 -32.68
C PRO A 117 26.31 5.19 -33.51
N THR A 118 26.28 5.80 -34.69
CA THR A 118 27.50 6.17 -35.40
C THR A 118 28.24 7.19 -34.54
N ALA A 119 29.43 6.79 -34.09
CA ALA A 119 30.37 7.64 -33.39
C ALA A 119 30.65 8.91 -34.19
N ALA A 120 30.42 10.07 -33.59
CA ALA A 120 30.99 11.33 -34.02
C ALA A 120 31.75 11.92 -32.83
N THR A 121 33.05 11.97 -33.05
CA THR A 121 34.18 12.42 -32.24
C THR A 121 33.95 13.72 -31.46
N SER A 122 34.40 13.65 -30.21
CA SER A 122 34.86 14.72 -29.30
C SER A 122 35.27 16.05 -29.95
N ALA A 123 34.75 17.16 -29.40
CA ALA A 123 35.48 18.42 -29.26
C ALA A 123 35.08 19.08 -27.92
N ALA A 124 36.07 19.18 -27.03
CA ALA A 124 35.98 19.79 -25.72
C ALA A 124 35.68 21.29 -25.79
N GLN A 125 34.78 21.78 -24.93
CA GLN A 125 34.86 23.14 -24.39
C GLN A 125 34.56 23.10 -22.89
N SER A 126 35.48 23.69 -22.15
CA SER A 126 35.58 23.73 -20.69
C SER A 126 34.61 24.70 -20.03
N ALA A 127 34.05 24.30 -18.88
CA ALA A 127 33.72 25.10 -17.66
C ALA A 127 32.74 26.30 -17.79
N PRO A 128 31.97 26.68 -16.74
CA PRO A 128 32.29 26.57 -15.32
C PRO A 128 31.21 25.96 -14.41
N VAL A 129 31.72 25.58 -13.23
CA VAL A 129 31.05 25.17 -12.00
C VAL A 129 29.94 26.15 -11.59
N VAL A 130 28.74 25.62 -11.34
CA VAL A 130 27.78 26.21 -10.40
C VAL A 130 27.24 25.10 -9.51
N GLU A 131 27.73 25.10 -8.28
CA GLU A 131 27.24 24.34 -7.14
C GLU A 131 25.90 24.95 -6.67
N PRO A 132 24.81 24.16 -6.53
CA PRO A 132 23.72 24.54 -5.65
C PRO A 132 23.87 23.80 -4.31
N THR A 133 24.13 24.63 -3.32
CA THR A 133 24.12 24.46 -1.87
C THR A 133 22.96 23.55 -1.38
N PRO A 134 23.15 22.75 -0.31
CA PRO A 134 22.08 21.93 0.26
C PRO A 134 20.97 22.82 0.85
N VAL A 135 19.74 22.66 0.36
CA VAL A 135 18.55 23.22 1.01
C VAL A 135 18.36 22.50 2.34
N ALA A 136 18.41 23.28 3.42
CA ALA A 136 18.17 22.86 4.78
C ALA A 136 16.79 22.17 4.95
N PRO A 137 16.64 21.23 5.89
CA PRO A 137 15.37 20.60 6.18
C PRO A 137 14.36 21.62 6.70
N ALA A 138 13.13 21.54 6.19
CA ALA A 138 12.00 22.34 6.66
C ALA A 138 11.74 22.12 8.16
N PRO A 139 11.33 23.16 8.90
CA PRO A 139 11.09 23.07 10.33
C PRO A 139 9.91 22.15 10.64
N VAL A 140 10.14 21.31 11.65
CA VAL A 140 9.18 20.44 12.33
C VAL A 140 7.98 21.29 12.77
N VAL A 141 6.80 21.03 12.20
CA VAL A 141 5.55 21.55 12.76
C VAL A 141 5.17 20.62 13.91
N GLU A 142 5.44 21.09 15.12
CA GLU A 142 4.98 20.46 16.36
C GLU A 142 3.45 20.44 16.45
N PRO A 143 2.84 19.41 17.05
CA PRO A 143 1.40 19.35 17.27
C PRO A 143 0.98 20.40 18.29
N SER A 144 0.21 21.40 17.84
CA SER A 144 -0.44 22.36 18.73
C SER A 144 -1.47 21.62 19.58
N THR A 145 -1.22 21.59 20.90
CA THR A 145 -2.16 21.14 21.91
C THR A 145 -3.15 22.26 22.19
N THR A 146 -4.43 22.02 21.93
CA THR A 146 -5.51 22.91 22.41
C THR A 146 -6.46 22.10 23.30
N PRO A 147 -6.73 22.54 24.54
CA PRO A 147 -7.52 21.78 25.51
C PRO A 147 -9.03 22.05 25.41
N LEU A 148 -9.79 21.01 25.76
CA LEU A 148 -11.15 20.94 26.31
C LEU A 148 -12.29 21.79 25.71
N LYS A 149 -13.36 21.10 25.32
CA LYS A 149 -14.71 21.50 25.73
C LYS A 149 -15.51 20.30 26.24
N THR A 150 -15.61 20.24 27.57
CA THR A 150 -16.54 19.45 28.37
C THR A 150 -17.97 19.64 27.85
N VAL A 151 -18.63 18.54 27.52
CA VAL A 151 -20.09 18.51 27.35
C VAL A 151 -20.70 18.17 28.71
N PRO A 152 -21.61 18.99 29.26
CA PRO A 152 -22.24 18.71 30.54
C PRO A 152 -23.26 17.58 30.42
N SER A 153 -23.24 16.71 31.43
CA SER A 153 -24.33 15.81 31.77
C SER A 153 -25.58 16.64 32.09
N ASP A 154 -26.67 16.38 31.36
CA ASP A 154 -28.01 16.78 31.79
C ASP A 154 -28.82 15.50 32.02
N GLU A 155 -28.96 15.19 33.31
CA GLU A 155 -30.08 14.39 33.79
C GLU A 155 -31.37 15.16 33.52
N HIS A 156 -32.28 14.58 32.74
CA HIS A 156 -33.69 14.88 32.93
C HIS A 156 -34.51 13.62 32.69
N GLY A 157 -34.89 13.00 33.80
CA GLY A 157 -35.95 12.02 33.85
C GLY A 157 -37.24 12.60 33.29
N SER A 158 -37.86 11.88 32.36
CA SER A 158 -39.21 12.15 31.91
C SER A 158 -40.02 10.87 32.08
N ASN A 159 -40.74 10.82 33.20
CA ASN A 159 -41.90 9.97 33.41
C ASN A 159 -43.04 10.52 32.53
N PRO A 160 -43.85 9.65 31.92
CA PRO A 160 -45.27 9.94 31.89
C PRO A 160 -46.08 8.80 32.49
N ALA A 161 -46.71 9.10 33.63
CA ALA A 161 -47.89 8.37 34.10
C ALA A 161 -49.12 8.87 33.32
N VAL A 162 -49.80 7.97 32.60
CA VAL A 162 -51.21 8.10 32.17
C VAL A 162 -51.76 6.66 32.11
N THR A 163 -52.45 6.21 33.16
CA THR A 163 -53.92 6.03 33.26
C THR A 163 -54.52 5.17 32.14
N VAL A 164 -54.89 3.93 32.48
CA VAL A 164 -56.02 3.22 31.87
C VAL A 164 -56.90 2.73 33.02
N GLU A 165 -58.12 3.27 33.04
CA GLU A 165 -59.24 2.89 33.90
C GLU A 165 -59.70 1.44 33.67
N GLN A 166 -60.49 0.97 34.64
CA GLN A 166 -61.10 -0.35 34.79
C GLN A 166 -61.88 -0.86 33.57
#